data_AF-A0A7X7UIV6-F1
#
_entry.id   AF-A0A7X7UIV6-F1
#
_cell.length_a   1.000
_cell.length_b   1.000
_cell.length_c   1.000
_cell.angle_alpha   90.00
_cell.angle_beta   90.00
_cell.angle_gamma   90.00
#
_symmetry.space_group_name_H-M   'P 1'
#
loop_
_entity.id
_entity.type
_entity.pdbx_description
1 polymer ?
#
loop_
_entity_poly.entity_id
_entity_poly.type
_entity_poly.pdbx_seq_one_letter_code
_entity_poly.pdbx_strand_id
1 'polypeptide(L)'
;MRRLSTSEIINGIRRNDPQVLRYVYHTYFKKVESFVVSNKGGVNEAPDLFQEAMIVIFQRVQKEGLTLTSSFKSYFFGVIRKLWLKHLEANRKLPAQESSDSGDIDVFQAVDELYNAYDQAILRQLIMKHYNALGEQCRLILELQARRVAMRDIAERLGVSENFVKKRKYECKEKLIRDLMNDPLFKHLFNHE
;
A
#
# COMPACT_ATOMS: atom_id res chain seq x y z
N MET A 1 7.57 10.05 -21.41
CA MET A 1 8.52 9.36 -20.50
C MET A 1 9.41 8.43 -21.32
N ARG A 2 10.73 8.44 -21.07
CA ARG A 2 11.68 7.51 -21.70
C ARG A 2 11.36 6.07 -21.28
N ARG A 3 11.42 5.11 -22.20
CA ARG A 3 11.25 3.68 -21.89
C ARG A 3 12.52 3.15 -21.24
N LEU A 4 12.39 2.57 -20.04
CA LEU A 4 13.51 1.95 -19.33
C LEU A 4 13.64 0.48 -19.75
N SER A 5 14.88 0.01 -19.87
CA SER A 5 15.20 -1.40 -20.08
C SER A 5 15.01 -2.22 -18.79
N THR A 6 14.95 -3.54 -18.91
CA THR A 6 14.82 -4.45 -17.76
C THR A 6 15.94 -4.24 -16.74
N SER A 7 17.19 -4.10 -17.21
CA SER A 7 18.35 -3.89 -16.32
C SER A 7 18.28 -2.55 -15.61
N GLU A 8 17.88 -1.48 -16.30
CA GLU A 8 17.67 -0.16 -15.69
C GLU A 8 16.57 -0.19 -14.62
N ILE A 9 15.46 -0.89 -14.89
CA ILE A 9 14.38 -1.05 -13.90
C ILE A 9 14.88 -1.81 -12.67
N ILE A 10 15.55 -2.96 -12.86
CA ILE A 10 16.06 -3.76 -11.75
C ILE A 10 17.12 -3.02 -10.94
N ASN A 11 18.05 -2.33 -11.61
CA ASN A 11 19.09 -1.53 -10.94
C ASN A 11 18.48 -0.31 -10.22
N GLY A 12 17.44 0.30 -10.78
CA GLY A 12 16.70 1.37 -10.12
C GLY A 12 15.97 0.88 -8.87
N ILE A 13 15.26 -0.25 -8.96
CA ILE A 13 14.61 -0.89 -7.80
C ILE A 13 15.66 -1.26 -6.73
N ARG A 14 16.81 -1.80 -7.13
CA ARG A 14 17.91 -2.14 -6.20
C ARG A 14 18.39 -0.92 -5.41
N ARG A 15 18.48 0.23 -6.08
CA ARG A 15 18.93 1.51 -5.50
C ARG A 15 17.81 2.32 -4.86
N ASN A 16 16.58 1.78 -4.83
CA ASN A 16 15.40 2.49 -4.37
C ASN A 16 15.19 3.85 -5.08
N ASP A 17 15.44 3.89 -6.40
CA ASP A 17 15.40 5.10 -7.23
C ASP A 17 13.94 5.57 -7.46
N PRO A 18 13.53 6.75 -6.93
CA PRO A 18 12.16 7.23 -7.02
C PRO A 18 11.66 7.42 -8.46
N GLN A 19 12.55 7.78 -9.39
CA GLN A 19 12.17 8.00 -10.79
C GLN A 19 11.84 6.68 -11.48
N VAL A 20 12.58 5.62 -11.16
CA VAL A 20 12.32 4.28 -11.69
C VAL A 20 11.04 3.70 -11.11
N LEU A 21 10.81 3.86 -9.80
CA LEU A 21 9.58 3.38 -9.15
C LEU A 21 8.34 4.12 -9.70
N ARG A 22 8.44 5.45 -9.88
CA ARG A 22 7.39 6.24 -10.53
C ARG A 22 7.14 5.78 -11.96
N TYR A 23 8.20 5.50 -12.74
CA TYR A 23 8.08 4.95 -14.09
C TYR A 23 7.35 3.60 -14.10
N VAL A 24 7.70 2.68 -13.20
CA VAL A 24 7.07 1.36 -13.07
C VAL A 24 5.58 1.52 -12.75
N TYR A 25 5.23 2.38 -11.78
CA TYR A 25 3.83 2.68 -11.45
C TYR A 25 3.05 3.17 -12.67
N HIS A 26 3.49 4.25 -13.32
CA HIS A 26 2.78 4.83 -14.46
C HIS A 26 2.69 3.87 -15.66
N THR A 27 3.66 2.97 -15.83
CA THR A 27 3.73 2.05 -16.98
C THR A 27 2.87 0.80 -16.80
N TYR A 28 2.72 0.32 -15.57
CA TYR A 28 2.14 -1.00 -15.28
C TYR A 28 0.86 -0.96 -14.44
N PHE A 29 0.62 0.07 -13.63
CA PHE A 29 -0.53 0.12 -12.71
C PHE A 29 -1.87 -0.08 -13.41
N LYS A 30 -2.14 0.67 -14.49
CA LYS A 30 -3.41 0.52 -15.26
C LYS A 30 -3.64 -0.89 -15.82
N LYS A 31 -2.56 -1.61 -16.14
CA LYS A 31 -2.64 -3.01 -16.60
C LYS A 31 -2.90 -3.97 -15.45
N VAL A 32 -2.40 -3.67 -14.24
CA VAL A 32 -2.74 -4.42 -13.02
C VAL A 32 -4.20 -4.20 -12.65
N GLU A 33 -4.66 -2.94 -12.66
CA GLU A 33 -6.08 -2.60 -12.46
C GLU A 33 -6.98 -3.37 -13.42
N SER A 34 -6.68 -3.35 -14.71
CA SER A 34 -7.42 -4.12 -15.73
C SER A 34 -7.35 -5.63 -15.50
N PHE A 35 -6.19 -6.14 -15.06
CA PHE A 35 -6.03 -7.56 -14.72
C PHE A 35 -6.94 -7.96 -13.55
N VAL A 36 -6.96 -7.18 -12.46
CA VAL A 36 -7.79 -7.45 -11.28
C VAL A 36 -9.27 -7.46 -11.65
N VAL A 37 -9.75 -6.43 -12.35
CA VAL A 37 -11.15 -6.32 -12.79
C VAL A 37 -11.56 -7.48 -13.70
N SER A 38 -10.69 -7.86 -14.65
CA SER A 38 -10.96 -9.00 -15.55
C SER A 38 -11.00 -10.35 -14.82
N ASN A 39 -10.42 -10.42 -13.62
CA ASN A 39 -10.37 -11.63 -12.80
C ASN A 39 -11.31 -11.56 -11.59
N LYS A 40 -12.41 -10.80 -11.70
CA LYS A 40 -13.49 -10.68 -10.70
C LYS A 40 -13.05 -10.03 -9.38
N GLY A 41 -11.95 -9.29 -9.37
CA GLY A 41 -11.58 -8.41 -8.27
C GLY A 41 -12.17 -7.00 -8.43
N GLY A 42 -12.24 -6.27 -7.32
CA GLY A 42 -12.58 -4.86 -7.30
C GLY A 42 -11.40 -3.98 -7.71
N VAL A 43 -11.69 -2.82 -8.33
CA VAL A 43 -10.69 -1.80 -8.66
C VAL A 43 -9.85 -1.40 -7.43
N ASN A 44 -10.47 -1.42 -6.25
CA ASN A 44 -9.84 -1.07 -4.98
C ASN A 44 -8.79 -2.09 -4.50
N GLU A 45 -8.77 -3.32 -5.03
CA GLU A 45 -7.77 -4.35 -4.69
C GLU A 45 -6.49 -4.21 -5.53
N ALA A 46 -6.54 -3.44 -6.63
CA ALA A 46 -5.40 -3.27 -7.53
C ALA A 46 -4.21 -2.50 -6.93
N PRO A 47 -4.41 -1.44 -6.11
CA PRO A 47 -3.33 -0.80 -5.35
C PRO A 47 -2.59 -1.82 -4.47
N ASP A 48 -3.30 -2.54 -3.60
CA ASP A 48 -2.70 -3.47 -2.64
C ASP A 48 -1.94 -4.59 -3.35
N LEU A 49 -2.52 -5.16 -4.42
CA LEU A 49 -1.86 -6.18 -5.23
C LEU A 49 -0.60 -5.67 -5.93
N PHE A 50 -0.63 -4.42 -6.42
CA PHE A 50 0.53 -3.78 -7.04
C PHE A 50 1.65 -3.58 -6.02
N GLN A 51 1.32 -3.08 -4.82
CA GLN A 51 2.28 -2.86 -3.75
C GLN A 51 2.90 -4.17 -3.26
N GLU A 52 2.07 -5.19 -3.00
CA GLU A 52 2.57 -6.51 -2.59
C GLU A 52 3.53 -7.09 -3.64
N ALA A 53 3.24 -6.91 -4.93
CA ALA A 53 4.16 -7.31 -6.00
C ALA A 53 5.48 -6.52 -5.97
N MET A 54 5.43 -5.20 -5.76
CA MET A 54 6.62 -4.36 -5.68
C MET A 54 7.50 -4.75 -4.49
N ILE A 55 6.92 -5.02 -3.31
CA ILE A 55 7.64 -5.51 -2.13
C ILE A 55 8.33 -6.85 -2.41
N VAL A 56 7.62 -7.81 -3.00
CA VAL A 56 8.20 -9.13 -3.35
C VAL A 56 9.39 -8.98 -4.31
N ILE A 57 9.26 -8.11 -5.31
CA ILE A 57 10.31 -7.86 -6.29
C ILE A 57 11.50 -7.16 -5.63
N PHE A 58 11.27 -6.13 -4.83
CA PHE A 58 12.30 -5.43 -4.09
C PHE A 58 13.11 -6.38 -3.20
N GLN A 59 12.41 -7.21 -2.40
CA GLN A 59 13.07 -8.19 -1.52
C GLN A 59 13.94 -9.18 -2.31
N ARG A 60 13.47 -9.67 -3.46
CA ARG A 60 14.24 -10.58 -4.32
C ARG A 60 15.45 -9.91 -4.95
N VAL A 61 15.31 -8.64 -5.35
CA VAL A 61 16.43 -7.85 -5.89
C VAL A 61 17.51 -7.64 -4.83
N GLN A 62 17.13 -7.41 -3.57
CA GLN A 62 18.07 -7.21 -2.45
C GLN A 62 18.74 -8.51 -1.97
N LYS A 63 17.98 -9.59 -1.79
CA LYS A 63 18.49 -10.83 -1.18
C LYS A 63 19.20 -11.77 -2.15
N GLU A 64 18.70 -11.90 -3.37
CA GLU A 64 19.09 -13.00 -4.27
C GLU A 64 19.89 -12.54 -5.49
N GLY A 65 20.14 -11.22 -5.62
CA GLY A 65 20.81 -10.71 -6.82
C GLY A 65 20.00 -11.02 -8.08
N LEU A 66 18.74 -10.58 -8.12
CA LEU A 66 17.81 -10.90 -9.20
C LEU A 66 18.39 -10.54 -10.58
N THR A 67 18.67 -11.57 -11.39
CA THR A 67 19.05 -11.44 -12.80
C THR A 67 17.93 -12.01 -13.65
N LEU A 68 17.26 -11.16 -14.41
CA LEU A 68 16.12 -11.58 -15.22
C LEU A 68 16.57 -12.01 -16.62
N THR A 69 16.26 -13.25 -17.01
CA THR A 69 16.38 -13.72 -18.40
C THR A 69 15.18 -13.29 -19.26
N SER A 70 14.08 -12.90 -18.62
CA SER A 70 12.86 -12.39 -19.25
C SER A 70 12.71 -10.87 -19.11
N SER A 71 11.81 -10.25 -19.87
CA SER A 71 11.48 -8.83 -19.67
C SER A 71 10.94 -8.56 -18.25
N PHE A 72 11.23 -7.37 -17.69
CA PHE A 72 10.66 -6.96 -16.41
C PHE A 72 9.13 -7.09 -16.40
N LYS A 73 8.45 -6.70 -17.49
CA LYS A 73 7.01 -6.84 -17.65
C LYS A 73 6.54 -8.28 -17.44
N SER A 74 7.17 -9.25 -18.10
CA SER A 74 6.79 -10.66 -18.00
C SER A 74 6.94 -11.18 -16.58
N TYR A 75 8.07 -10.85 -15.94
CA TYR A 75 8.34 -11.21 -14.56
C TYR A 75 7.35 -10.58 -13.59
N PHE A 76 7.13 -9.27 -13.69
CA PHE A 76 6.19 -8.51 -12.87
C PHE A 76 4.77 -9.09 -12.93
N PHE A 77 4.26 -9.37 -14.14
CA PHE A 77 2.93 -9.99 -14.28
C PHE A 77 2.90 -11.46 -13.84
N GLY A 78 4.05 -12.16 -13.78
CA GLY A 78 4.15 -13.46 -13.14
C GLY A 78 3.93 -13.36 -11.63
N VAL A 79 4.55 -12.37 -10.98
CA VAL A 79 4.38 -12.09 -9.55
C VAL A 79 2.92 -11.71 -9.25
N ILE A 80 2.34 -10.77 -10.01
CA ILE A 80 0.94 -10.33 -9.86
C ILE A 80 -0.04 -11.52 -9.92
N ARG A 81 0.11 -12.41 -10.91
CA ARG A 81 -0.77 -13.60 -11.03
C ARG A 81 -0.63 -14.53 -9.83
N LYS A 82 0.59 -14.77 -9.35
CA LYS A 82 0.84 -15.64 -8.20
C LYS A 82 0.21 -15.08 -6.92
N LEU A 83 0.35 -13.76 -6.71
CA LEU A 83 -0.27 -13.07 -5.57
C LEU A 83 -1.80 -13.10 -5.66
N TRP A 84 -2.37 -12.85 -6.83
CA TRP A 84 -3.81 -12.92 -7.05
C TRP A 84 -4.39 -14.30 -6.75
N LEU A 85 -3.74 -15.37 -7.21
CA LEU A 85 -4.16 -16.74 -6.89
C LEU A 85 -4.15 -17.00 -5.38
N LYS A 86 -3.13 -16.52 -4.67
CA LYS A 86 -3.04 -16.63 -3.21
C LYS A 86 -4.18 -15.87 -2.51
N HIS A 87 -4.55 -14.68 -3.00
CA HIS A 87 -5.71 -13.93 -2.50
C HIS A 87 -7.01 -14.72 -2.70
N LEU A 88 -7.22 -15.30 -3.88
CA LEU A 88 -8.40 -16.13 -4.15
C LEU A 88 -8.46 -17.39 -3.27
N GLU A 89 -7.33 -18.04 -3.00
CA GLU A 89 -7.25 -19.20 -2.10
C GLU A 89 -7.56 -18.83 -0.66
N ALA A 90 -7.12 -17.67 -0.19
CA ALA A 90 -7.45 -17.16 1.14
C ALA A 90 -8.95 -16.86 1.27
N ASN A 91 -9.54 -16.23 0.25
CA ASN A 91 -10.96 -15.88 0.22
C ASN A 91 -11.87 -17.12 0.10
N ARG A 92 -11.41 -18.19 -0.54
CA ARG A 92 -12.15 -19.47 -0.62
C ARG A 92 -12.23 -20.24 0.70
N LYS A 93 -11.37 -19.96 1.68
CA LYS A 93 -11.39 -20.61 3.01
C LYS A 93 -12.34 -19.94 4.00
N LEU A 94 -12.96 -18.83 3.63
CA LEU A 94 -14.02 -18.17 4.38
C LEU A 94 -15.37 -18.61 3.81
N PRO A 95 -16.32 -19.14 4.61
CA PRO A 95 -17.65 -19.43 4.09
C PRO A 95 -18.30 -18.12 3.64
N ALA A 96 -18.94 -18.18 2.48
CA ALA A 96 -19.64 -17.08 1.85
C ALA A 96 -20.61 -16.38 2.82
N GLN A 97 -20.27 -15.16 3.23
CA GLN A 97 -21.25 -14.12 3.51
C GLN A 97 -20.98 -12.94 2.58
N GLU A 98 -21.83 -12.87 1.57
CA GLU A 98 -22.43 -11.68 0.99
C GLU A 98 -21.66 -10.36 1.17
N SER A 99 -21.00 -9.96 0.08
CA SER A 99 -21.10 -8.63 -0.53
C SER A 99 -21.55 -7.48 0.37
N SER A 100 -20.59 -6.82 1.02
CA SER A 100 -20.53 -5.35 1.16
C SER A 100 -19.29 -4.95 1.95
N ASP A 101 -18.14 -4.81 1.28
CA ASP A 101 -17.07 -3.99 1.86
C ASP A 101 -16.35 -3.21 0.78
N SER A 102 -16.98 -2.08 0.43
CA SER A 102 -16.34 -1.01 -0.32
C SER A 102 -15.37 -0.27 0.61
N GLY A 103 -14.08 -0.43 0.33
CA GLY A 103 -13.09 0.61 0.57
C GLY A 103 -12.41 0.57 1.94
N ASP A 104 -11.46 -0.34 2.09
CA ASP A 104 -10.45 -0.26 3.14
C ASP A 104 -9.06 -0.14 2.53
N ILE A 105 -8.71 1.08 2.10
CA ILE A 105 -7.32 1.46 1.82
C ILE A 105 -6.56 1.36 3.14
N ASP A 106 -5.68 0.37 3.27
CA ASP A 106 -4.78 0.22 4.40
C ASP A 106 -3.64 1.26 4.30
N VAL A 107 -3.87 2.43 4.91
CA VAL A 107 -2.97 3.59 4.91
C VAL A 107 -1.61 3.27 5.55
N PHE A 108 -1.46 2.16 6.28
CA PHE A 108 -0.17 1.73 6.81
C PHE A 108 0.77 1.16 5.74
N GLN A 109 0.27 0.73 4.57
CA GLN A 109 1.10 0.21 3.47
C GLN A 109 1.60 1.28 2.48
N ALA A 110 0.94 2.45 2.41
CA ALA A 110 1.35 3.54 1.52
C ALA A 110 2.65 4.26 1.92
N VAL A 111 3.16 3.97 3.11
CA VAL A 111 4.32 4.64 3.71
C VAL A 111 5.62 3.85 3.53
N ASP A 112 5.55 2.54 3.32
CA ASP A 112 6.72 1.67 3.43
C ASP A 112 7.50 1.51 2.10
N GLU A 113 7.01 2.10 1.00
CA GLU A 113 7.47 1.73 -0.35
C GLU A 113 8.50 2.63 -1.03
N LEU A 114 8.87 3.78 -0.49
CA LEU A 114 9.93 4.61 -1.05
C LEU A 114 10.81 5.12 0.09
N TYR A 115 12.10 5.37 -0.17
CA TYR A 115 13.08 6.05 0.69
C TYR A 115 14.08 5.21 1.51
N ASN A 116 15.31 5.75 1.65
CA ASN A 116 16.45 5.19 2.37
C ASN A 116 16.09 4.88 3.84
N ALA A 117 16.84 3.98 4.50
CA ALA A 117 16.62 3.64 5.92
C ALA A 117 16.62 4.87 6.86
N TYR A 118 17.38 5.91 6.52
CA TYR A 118 17.42 7.18 7.26
C TYR A 118 16.13 8.00 7.08
N ASP A 119 15.71 8.19 5.83
CA ASP A 119 14.47 8.88 5.46
C ASP A 119 13.24 8.13 5.96
N GLN A 120 13.29 6.79 6.02
CA GLN A 120 12.27 5.96 6.66
C GLN A 120 12.16 6.22 8.16
N ALA A 121 13.28 6.36 8.87
CA ALA A 121 13.25 6.66 10.30
C ALA A 121 12.62 8.04 10.55
N ILE A 122 12.96 9.04 9.74
CA ILE A 122 12.38 10.39 9.82
C ILE A 122 10.89 10.35 9.46
N LEU A 123 10.51 9.65 8.40
CA LEU A 123 9.11 9.52 7.99
C LEU A 123 8.27 8.81 9.06
N ARG A 124 8.80 7.74 9.69
CA ARG A 124 8.15 7.06 10.82
C ARG A 124 7.96 8.01 12.01
N GLN A 125 8.98 8.79 12.36
CA GLN A 125 8.87 9.79 13.42
C GLN A 125 7.81 10.84 13.10
N LEU A 126 7.76 11.29 11.84
CA LEU A 126 6.81 12.28 11.37
C LEU A 126 5.36 11.78 11.42
N ILE A 127 5.14 10.53 11.00
CA ILE A 127 3.84 9.87 11.09
C ILE A 127 3.42 9.71 12.54
N MET A 128 4.33 9.27 13.42
CA MET A 128 4.03 9.13 14.85
C MET A 128 3.71 10.47 15.51
N LYS A 129 4.41 11.55 15.12
CA LYS A 129 4.11 12.92 15.57
C LYS A 129 2.65 13.29 15.25
N HIS A 130 2.23 13.14 14.00
CA HIS A 130 0.86 13.52 13.59
C HIS A 130 -0.20 12.54 14.08
N TYR A 131 0.11 11.25 14.18
CA TYR A 131 -0.75 10.24 14.79
C TYR A 131 -1.03 10.57 16.26
N ASN A 132 -0.01 10.93 17.02
CA ASN A 132 -0.17 11.32 18.42
C ASN A 132 -0.97 12.61 18.59
N ALA A 133 -0.97 13.49 17.59
CA ALA A 133 -1.78 14.71 17.56
C ALA A 133 -3.27 14.47 17.18
N LEU A 134 -3.65 13.26 16.76
CA LEU A 134 -5.05 12.89 16.58
C LEU A 134 -5.76 12.79 17.94
N GLY A 135 -7.08 12.98 17.94
CA GLY A 135 -7.90 12.71 19.13
C GLY A 135 -7.84 11.24 19.55
N GLU A 136 -8.08 10.98 20.84
CA GLU A 136 -7.99 9.64 21.45
C GLU A 136 -8.84 8.59 20.71
N GLN A 137 -10.08 8.94 20.36
CA GLN A 137 -10.96 8.07 19.61
C GLN A 137 -10.41 7.73 18.21
N CYS A 138 -9.76 8.68 17.54
CA CYS A 138 -9.11 8.44 16.25
C CYS A 138 -7.95 7.48 16.38
N ARG A 139 -7.06 7.69 17.36
CA ARG A 139 -5.92 6.81 17.60
C ARG A 139 -6.39 5.39 17.90
N LEU A 140 -7.37 5.24 18.80
CA LEU A 140 -7.90 3.94 19.17
C LEU A 140 -8.50 3.17 17.98
N ILE A 141 -9.29 3.85 17.14
CA ILE A 141 -9.86 3.23 15.93
C ILE A 141 -8.74 2.79 14.99
N LEU A 142 -7.74 3.64 14.73
CA LEU A 142 -6.63 3.31 13.83
C LEU A 142 -5.73 2.19 14.36
N GLU A 143 -5.48 2.15 15.67
CA GLU A 143 -4.69 1.11 16.33
C GLU A 143 -5.38 -0.27 16.25
N LEU A 144 -6.67 -0.34 16.58
CA LEU A 144 -7.44 -1.57 16.51
C LEU A 144 -7.54 -2.07 15.05
N GLN A 145 -7.62 -1.14 14.10
CA GLN A 145 -7.60 -1.45 12.69
C GLN A 145 -6.24 -1.99 12.21
N ALA A 146 -5.13 -1.42 12.67
CA ALA A 146 -3.79 -1.95 12.39
C ALA A 146 -3.61 -3.39 12.93
N ARG A 147 -4.35 -3.75 13.99
CA ARG A 147 -4.41 -5.12 14.53
C ARG A 147 -5.43 -6.03 13.84
N ARG A 148 -6.06 -5.57 12.75
CA ARG A 148 -7.10 -6.29 11.98
C ARG A 148 -8.33 -6.68 12.80
N VAL A 149 -8.68 -5.89 13.82
CA VAL A 149 -9.94 -6.06 14.56
C VAL A 149 -11.11 -5.66 13.67
N ALA A 150 -12.18 -6.45 13.63
CA ALA A 150 -13.34 -6.16 12.78
C ALA A 150 -14.04 -4.85 13.20
N MET A 151 -14.62 -4.12 12.25
CA MET A 151 -15.32 -2.84 12.51
C MET A 151 -16.43 -2.99 13.54
N ARG A 152 -17.16 -4.10 13.45
CA ARG A 152 -18.21 -4.46 14.39
C ARG A 152 -17.68 -4.55 15.82
N ASP A 153 -16.57 -5.26 16.05
CA ASP A 153 -15.99 -5.41 17.38
C ASP A 153 -15.48 -4.08 17.94
N ILE A 154 -14.96 -3.20 17.08
CA ILE A 154 -14.56 -1.85 17.48
C ILE A 154 -15.79 -1.01 17.86
N ALA A 155 -16.88 -1.12 17.09
CA ALA A 155 -18.12 -0.42 17.34
C ALA A 155 -18.74 -0.83 18.68
N GLU A 156 -18.76 -2.13 18.97
CA GLU A 156 -19.21 -2.70 20.25
C GLU A 156 -18.37 -2.17 21.42
N ARG A 157 -17.03 -2.14 21.29
CA ARG A 157 -16.14 -1.58 22.33
C ARG A 157 -16.36 -0.08 22.58
N LEU A 158 -16.72 0.67 21.55
CA LEU A 158 -16.91 2.11 21.62
C LEU A 158 -18.35 2.52 21.95
N GLY A 159 -19.30 1.57 21.98
CA GLY A 159 -20.72 1.86 22.18
C GLY A 159 -21.34 2.67 21.04
N VAL A 160 -20.86 2.49 19.81
CA VAL A 160 -21.31 3.23 18.61
C VAL A 160 -21.71 2.27 17.50
N SER A 161 -22.24 2.78 16.38
CA SER A 161 -22.58 1.94 15.22
C SER A 161 -21.36 1.61 14.37
N GLU A 162 -21.39 0.48 13.67
CA GLU A 162 -20.33 0.09 12.73
C GLU A 162 -20.11 1.17 11.65
N ASN A 163 -21.19 1.74 11.11
CA ASN A 163 -21.13 2.85 10.16
C ASN A 163 -20.43 4.09 10.73
N PHE A 164 -20.63 4.38 12.02
CA PHE A 164 -19.91 5.46 12.68
C PHE A 164 -18.41 5.16 12.75
N VAL A 165 -18.00 3.93 13.07
CA VAL A 165 -16.58 3.54 13.09
C VAL A 165 -15.97 3.64 11.69
N LYS A 166 -16.64 3.13 10.65
CA LYS A 166 -16.16 3.22 9.26
C LYS A 166 -15.97 4.68 8.83
N LYS A 167 -16.97 5.53 9.08
CA LYS A 167 -16.89 6.98 8.80
C LYS A 167 -15.77 7.65 9.59
N ARG A 168 -15.69 7.39 10.90
CA ARG A 168 -14.68 8.01 11.75
C ARG A 168 -13.27 7.56 11.38
N LYS A 169 -13.05 6.28 11.08
CA LYS A 169 -11.79 5.75 10.54
C LYS A 169 -11.34 6.55 9.32
N TYR A 170 -12.24 6.78 8.37
CA TYR A 170 -11.96 7.56 7.16
C TYR A 170 -11.56 9.00 7.50
N GLU A 171 -12.36 9.71 8.31
CA GLU A 171 -12.07 11.08 8.74
C GLU A 171 -10.71 11.21 9.45
N CYS A 172 -10.40 10.26 10.34
CA CYS A 172 -9.13 10.23 11.07
C CYS A 172 -7.94 10.00 10.12
N LYS A 173 -8.10 9.12 9.12
CA LYS A 173 -7.08 8.88 8.09
C LYS A 173 -6.85 10.11 7.22
N GLU A 174 -7.92 10.74 6.73
CA GLU A 174 -7.82 11.96 5.93
C GLU A 174 -7.12 13.08 6.70
N LYS A 175 -7.47 13.25 7.99
CA LYS A 175 -6.81 14.23 8.86
C LYS A 175 -5.32 13.93 8.99
N LEU A 176 -4.96 12.69 9.32
CA LEU A 176 -3.56 12.27 9.45
C LEU A 176 -2.74 12.55 8.19
N ILE A 177 -3.29 12.20 7.02
CA ILE A 177 -2.64 12.43 5.72
C ILE A 177 -2.48 13.92 5.45
N ARG A 178 -3.54 14.71 5.67
CA ARG A 178 -3.52 16.16 5.47
C ARG A 178 -2.47 16.84 6.34
N ASP A 179 -2.41 16.47 7.61
CA ASP A 179 -1.46 17.02 8.57
C ASP A 179 -0.01 16.63 8.20
N LEU A 180 0.20 15.38 7.77
CA LEU A 180 1.49 14.88 7.27
C LEU A 180 1.94 15.65 6.03
N MET A 181 1.08 15.78 5.00
CA MET A 181 1.39 16.47 3.74
C MET A 181 1.68 17.96 3.92
N ASN A 182 1.11 18.58 4.95
CA ASN A 182 1.34 19.99 5.27
C ASN A 182 2.62 20.22 6.06
N ASP A 183 3.21 19.18 6.67
CA ASP A 183 4.41 19.29 7.46
C ASP A 183 5.62 19.69 6.57
N PRO A 184 6.37 20.75 6.93
CA PRO A 184 7.54 21.17 6.17
C PRO A 184 8.58 20.06 5.98
N LEU A 185 8.76 19.17 6.97
CA LEU A 185 9.69 18.04 6.87
C LEU A 185 9.21 17.02 5.85
N PHE A 186 7.89 16.78 5.75
CA PHE A 186 7.35 15.94 4.69
C PHE A 186 7.63 16.58 3.32
N LYS A 187 7.35 17.86 3.14
CA LYS A 187 7.66 18.53 1.86
C LYS A 187 9.13 18.45 1.50
N HIS A 188 10.04 18.61 2.46
CA HIS A 188 11.49 18.49 2.23
C HIS A 188 11.93 17.05 1.87
N LEU A 189 11.36 16.03 2.53
CA LEU A 189 11.68 14.63 2.23
C LEU A 189 11.22 14.21 0.82
N PHE A 190 10.16 14.84 0.29
CA PHE A 190 9.53 14.43 -0.97
C PHE A 190 9.72 15.43 -2.14
N ASN A 191 10.20 16.65 -1.88
CA ASN A 191 10.66 17.59 -2.91
C ASN A 191 12.19 17.47 -3.05
N HIS A 192 12.62 16.62 -3.97
CA HIS A 192 13.96 16.71 -4.54
C HIS A 192 13.95 17.76 -5.65
N GLU A 193 14.47 18.95 -5.37
CA GLU A 193 15.21 19.71 -6.39
C GLU A 193 16.68 19.25 -6.37
#